data_AF-A0A210R339-F1
#
_entry.id   AF-A0A210R339-F1
#
_cell.length_a   1.000
_cell.length_b   1.000
_cell.length_c   1.000
_cell.angle_alpha   90.00
_cell.angle_beta   90.00
_cell.angle_gamma   90.00
#
_symmetry.space_group_name_H-M   'P 1'
#
loop_
_entity.id
_entity.type
_entity.pdbx_description
1 polymer ?
#
loop_
_entity_poly.entity_id
_entity_poly.type
_entity_poly.pdbx_seq_one_letter_code
_entity_poly.pdbx_strand_id
1 'polypeptide(L)'
;MKWLKYIFSIAVTKLRAQSNFKVKDSSVGKMRLTCVLGYFKRYKSVGGQTFSGKNKVLRRVENTHKATAVKNLLQNARNIEILNKPYLTKEEEHGSGRILKKAGLKEDYVTKMKKLNEEKWLQKRPHYSIESHLEQLNVLKKWE
;
A
#
# COMPACT_ATOMS: atom_id res chain seq x y z
N MET A 1 -31.02 -23.21 31.96
CA MET A 1 -29.75 -23.45 32.69
C MET A 1 -28.95 -24.72 32.28
N LYS A 2 -29.43 -25.59 31.37
CA LYS A 2 -28.70 -26.82 30.98
C LYS A 2 -27.49 -26.58 30.06
N TRP A 3 -27.53 -25.53 29.24
CA TRP A 3 -26.46 -25.20 28.28
C TRP A 3 -25.13 -24.77 28.93
N LEU A 4 -25.19 -24.03 30.04
CA LEU A 4 -24.01 -23.60 30.80
C LEU A 4 -23.24 -24.79 31.40
N LYS A 5 -23.95 -25.84 31.86
CA LYS A 5 -23.33 -27.07 32.38
C LYS A 5 -22.59 -27.84 31.28
N TYR A 6 -23.13 -27.84 30.06
CA TYR A 6 -22.51 -28.54 28.93
C TYR A 6 -21.22 -27.84 28.46
N ILE A 7 -21.23 -26.50 28.40
CA ILE A 7 -20.06 -25.70 28.06
C ILE A 7 -18.95 -25.87 29.12
N PHE A 8 -19.31 -25.85 30.41
CA PHE A 8 -18.36 -26.11 31.49
C PHE A 8 -17.79 -27.53 31.44
N SER A 9 -18.61 -28.54 31.13
CA SER A 9 -18.14 -29.93 31.01
C SER A 9 -17.14 -30.12 29.86
N ILE A 10 -17.37 -29.50 28.71
CA ILE A 10 -16.44 -29.55 27.55
C ILE A 10 -15.14 -28.79 27.87
N ALA A 11 -15.22 -27.67 28.57
CA ALA A 11 -14.05 -26.91 28.98
C ALA A 11 -13.18 -27.69 29.98
N VAL A 12 -13.80 -28.33 30.97
CA VAL A 12 -13.11 -29.13 31.99
C VAL A 12 -12.45 -30.38 31.39
N THR A 13 -13.12 -31.05 30.45
CA THR A 13 -12.55 -32.25 29.78
C THR A 13 -11.37 -31.91 28.86
N LYS A 14 -11.39 -30.76 28.17
CA LYS A 14 -10.23 -30.27 27.40
C LYS A 14 -9.04 -29.86 28.27
N LEU A 15 -9.31 -29.26 29.44
CA LEU A 15 -8.26 -28.93 30.42
C LEU A 15 -7.61 -30.19 31.00
N ARG A 16 -8.39 -31.24 31.27
CA ARG A 16 -7.89 -32.50 31.84
C ARG A 16 -7.11 -33.36 30.82
N ALA A 17 -7.42 -33.24 29.52
CA ALA A 17 -6.69 -33.94 28.46
C ALA A 17 -5.28 -33.36 28.22
N GLN A 18 -5.04 -32.10 28.58
CA GLN A 18 -3.72 -31.47 28.44
C GLN A 18 -2.80 -31.63 29.66
N SER A 19 -3.32 -32.06 30.82
CA SER A 19 -2.53 -32.21 32.05
C SER A 19 -1.75 -33.53 32.16
N ASN A 20 -1.86 -34.43 31.18
CA ASN A 20 -1.16 -35.73 31.20
C ASN A 20 0.15 -35.75 30.38
N PHE A 21 0.76 -34.59 30.14
CA PHE A 21 2.13 -34.55 29.60
C PHE A 21 3.14 -34.64 30.75
N LYS A 22 3.52 -35.87 31.10
CA LYS A 22 4.50 -36.17 32.15
C LYS A 22 5.90 -35.77 31.68
N VAL A 23 6.28 -34.52 31.91
CA VAL A 23 7.66 -34.04 31.69
C VAL A 23 8.51 -34.52 32.87
N LYS A 24 9.36 -35.52 32.63
CA LYS A 24 10.45 -35.90 33.54
C LYS A 24 11.60 -34.91 33.36
N ASP A 25 11.57 -33.78 34.07
CA ASP A 25 12.71 -32.88 34.16
C ASP A 25 13.13 -32.75 35.63
N SER A 26 14.14 -33.52 36.01
CA SER A 26 14.91 -33.34 37.24
C SER A 26 15.85 -32.15 37.08
N SER A 27 15.39 -30.94 37.38
CA SER A 27 16.28 -29.81 37.61
C SER A 27 15.58 -28.74 38.46
N VAL A 28 16.09 -28.59 39.68
CA VAL A 28 15.79 -27.54 40.65
C VAL A 28 15.91 -26.16 39.99
N GLY A 29 14.86 -25.32 40.11
CA GLY A 29 14.98 -23.86 39.95
C GLY A 29 14.52 -23.20 38.64
N LYS A 30 13.51 -23.70 37.90
CA LYS A 30 12.91 -22.93 36.78
C LYS A 30 11.86 -21.92 37.27
N MET A 31 12.18 -20.62 37.17
CA MET A 31 11.34 -19.48 37.54
C MET A 31 9.94 -19.55 36.91
N ARG A 32 8.88 -19.46 37.73
CA ARG A 32 7.46 -19.53 37.29
C ARG A 32 7.10 -18.52 36.18
N LEU A 33 7.84 -17.41 36.07
CA LEU A 33 7.66 -16.37 35.05
C LEU A 33 7.92 -16.88 33.62
N THR A 34 8.89 -17.77 33.42
CA THR A 34 9.23 -18.29 32.08
C THR A 34 8.16 -19.23 31.52
N CYS A 35 7.45 -19.95 32.39
CA CYS A 35 6.29 -20.77 31.99
C CYS A 35 5.08 -19.93 31.56
N VAL A 36 4.87 -18.77 32.20
CA VAL A 36 3.79 -17.82 31.82
C VAL A 36 4.11 -17.14 30.48
N LEU A 37 5.38 -16.84 30.21
CA LEU A 37 5.82 -16.27 28.93
C LEU A 37 5.66 -17.26 27.75
N GLY A 38 5.80 -18.57 27.98
CA GLY A 38 5.52 -19.60 26.99
C GLY A 38 4.04 -19.73 26.59
N TYR A 39 3.12 -19.19 27.40
CA TYR A 39 1.67 -19.19 27.15
C TYR A 39 1.20 -18.07 26.24
N PHE A 40 1.98 -16.99 26.09
CA PHE A 40 1.71 -15.94 25.10
C PHE A 40 2.05 -16.48 23.71
N LYS A 41 1.06 -17.18 23.13
CA LYS A 41 0.99 -17.72 21.77
C LYS A 41 2.09 -17.19 20.84
N ARG A 42 3.02 -18.08 20.47
CA ARG A 42 3.85 -17.90 19.27
C ARG A 42 2.89 -17.68 18.08
N TYR A 43 2.91 -16.48 17.49
CA TYR A 43 2.30 -16.27 16.18
C TYR A 43 2.83 -17.36 15.25
N LYS A 44 1.95 -18.05 14.51
CA LYS A 44 2.39 -19.03 13.50
C LYS A 44 3.22 -18.26 12.47
N SER A 45 4.54 -18.38 12.58
CA SER A 45 5.46 -17.75 11.63
C SER A 45 5.21 -18.39 10.26
N VAL A 46 4.91 -17.56 9.28
CA VAL A 46 4.77 -17.98 7.89
C VAL A 46 6.18 -17.99 7.32
N GLY A 47 6.65 -19.13 6.83
CA GLY A 47 8.00 -19.24 6.27
C GLY A 47 8.13 -18.40 5.01
N GLY A 48 9.08 -17.45 5.00
CA GLY A 48 9.34 -16.57 3.86
C GLY A 48 8.46 -15.30 3.83
N GLN A 49 8.30 -14.72 2.65
CA GLN A 49 7.48 -13.51 2.47
C GLN A 49 5.98 -13.82 2.58
N THR A 50 5.23 -12.96 3.26
CA THR A 50 3.80 -13.19 3.54
C THR A 50 2.90 -13.05 2.32
N PHE A 51 3.31 -12.28 1.30
CA PHE A 51 2.50 -11.95 0.12
C PHE A 51 2.91 -12.72 -1.14
N SER A 52 4.04 -13.43 -1.12
CA SER A 52 4.65 -14.02 -2.30
C SER A 52 5.22 -15.41 -1.99
N GLY A 53 5.49 -16.20 -3.03
CA GLY A 53 6.04 -17.56 -2.88
C GLY A 53 4.99 -18.63 -2.54
N LYS A 54 5.48 -19.84 -2.22
CA LYS A 54 4.66 -21.04 -2.01
C LYS A 54 3.82 -20.96 -0.73
N ASN A 55 4.40 -20.47 0.36
CA ASN A 55 3.75 -20.40 1.67
C ASN A 55 3.33 -18.95 1.96
N LYS A 56 2.29 -18.47 1.26
CA LYS A 56 1.75 -17.11 1.43
C LYS A 56 0.48 -17.09 2.27
N VAL A 57 0.20 -15.95 2.89
CA VAL A 57 -1.04 -15.73 3.64
C VAL A 57 -2.19 -15.50 2.64
N LEU A 58 -3.14 -16.44 2.61
CA LEU A 58 -4.35 -16.31 1.79
C LEU A 58 -5.32 -15.33 2.46
N ARG A 59 -5.48 -14.16 1.85
CA ARG A 59 -6.49 -13.18 2.26
C ARG A 59 -7.88 -13.62 1.80
N ARG A 60 -8.86 -13.55 2.71
CA ARG A 60 -10.27 -13.82 2.38
C ARG A 60 -10.87 -12.60 1.71
N VAL A 61 -11.76 -12.82 0.75
CA VAL A 61 -12.52 -11.74 0.12
C VAL A 61 -13.71 -11.41 1.00
N GLU A 62 -13.67 -10.23 1.61
CA GLU A 62 -14.77 -9.71 2.43
C GLU A 62 -15.93 -9.19 1.57
N ASN A 63 -17.12 -9.08 2.18
CA ASN A 63 -18.31 -8.59 1.49
C ASN A 63 -18.15 -7.13 1.02
N THR A 64 -17.36 -6.32 1.74
CA THR A 64 -17.00 -4.95 1.36
C THR A 64 -16.27 -4.91 0.02
N HIS A 65 -15.30 -5.80 -0.19
CA HIS A 65 -14.57 -5.89 -1.45
C HIS A 65 -15.49 -6.29 -2.61
N LYS A 66 -16.44 -7.21 -2.37
CA LYS A 66 -17.43 -7.61 -3.37
C LYS A 66 -18.35 -6.45 -3.73
N ALA A 67 -18.83 -5.70 -2.74
CA ALA A 67 -19.68 -4.54 -2.98
C ALA A 67 -18.97 -3.47 -3.84
N THR A 68 -17.70 -3.16 -3.52
CA THR A 68 -16.88 -2.24 -4.33
C THR A 68 -16.67 -2.76 -5.75
N ALA A 69 -16.39 -4.06 -5.91
CA ALA A 69 -16.22 -4.66 -7.22
C ALA A 69 -17.50 -4.55 -8.09
N VAL A 70 -18.67 -4.81 -7.50
CA VAL A 70 -19.96 -4.65 -8.19
C VAL A 70 -20.20 -3.20 -8.58
N LYS A 71 -19.93 -2.24 -7.69
CA LYS A 71 -20.06 -0.81 -7.98
C LYS A 71 -19.18 -0.41 -9.18
N ASN A 72 -17.93 -0.84 -9.19
CA ASN A 72 -17.00 -0.56 -10.29
C ASN A 72 -17.47 -1.19 -11.61
N LEU A 73 -18.00 -2.42 -11.55
CA LEU A 73 -18.56 -3.10 -12.72
C LEU A 73 -19.73 -2.29 -13.32
N LEU A 74 -20.67 -1.85 -12.49
CA LEU A 74 -21.81 -1.04 -12.93
C LEU A 74 -21.36 0.30 -13.54
N GLN A 75 -20.37 0.95 -12.93
CA GLN A 75 -19.81 2.17 -13.48
C GLN A 75 -19.14 1.92 -14.83
N ASN A 76 -18.37 0.84 -14.96
CA ASN A 76 -17.73 0.48 -16.23
C ASN A 76 -18.75 0.15 -17.32
N ALA A 77 -19.83 -0.54 -16.99
CA ALA A 77 -20.91 -0.83 -17.94
C ALA A 77 -21.54 0.47 -18.47
N ARG A 78 -21.83 1.44 -17.59
CA ARG A 78 -22.34 2.76 -17.99
C ARG A 78 -21.33 3.52 -18.86
N ASN A 79 -20.06 3.50 -18.49
CA ASN A 79 -19.00 4.15 -19.26
C ASN A 79 -18.91 3.56 -20.68
N ILE A 80 -18.98 2.24 -20.81
CA ILE A 80 -18.96 1.55 -22.11
C ILE A 80 -20.17 1.97 -22.95
N GLU A 81 -21.36 2.06 -22.35
CA GLU A 81 -22.55 2.52 -23.08
C GLU A 81 -22.39 3.93 -23.65
N ILE A 82 -21.83 4.85 -22.86
CA ILE A 82 -21.57 6.22 -23.29
C ILE A 82 -20.53 6.24 -24.41
N LEU A 83 -19.42 5.51 -24.25
CA LEU A 83 -18.33 5.47 -25.23
C LEU A 83 -18.75 4.80 -26.55
N ASN A 84 -19.71 3.89 -26.52
CA ASN A 84 -20.24 3.23 -27.72
C ASN A 84 -21.14 4.12 -28.57
N LYS A 85 -21.51 5.33 -28.10
CA LYS A 85 -22.34 6.30 -28.82
C LYS A 85 -21.51 7.54 -29.16
N PRO A 86 -20.49 7.43 -30.04
CA PRO A 86 -19.68 8.58 -30.42
C PRO A 86 -20.49 9.57 -31.23
N TYR A 87 -20.21 10.87 -31.03
CA TYR A 87 -20.84 11.94 -31.78
C TYR A 87 -20.31 12.05 -33.23
N LEU A 88 -19.03 11.74 -33.44
CA LEU A 88 -18.38 11.77 -34.75
C LEU A 88 -18.14 10.36 -35.24
N THR A 89 -18.28 10.17 -36.55
CA THR A 89 -17.81 8.97 -37.22
C THR A 89 -16.27 9.00 -37.31
N LYS A 90 -15.66 7.82 -37.51
CA LYS A 90 -14.20 7.71 -37.60
C LYS A 90 -13.61 8.52 -38.76
N GLU A 91 -14.35 8.65 -39.84
CA GLU A 91 -13.94 9.40 -41.03
C GLU A 91 -13.90 10.90 -40.75
N GLU A 92 -14.91 11.42 -40.04
CA GLU A 92 -14.99 12.84 -39.64
C GLU A 92 -13.95 13.18 -38.56
N GLU A 93 -13.65 12.24 -37.66
CA GLU A 93 -12.58 12.41 -36.68
C GLU A 93 -11.21 12.47 -37.36
N HIS A 94 -11.02 11.71 -38.44
CA HIS A 94 -9.76 11.62 -39.17
C HIS A 94 -9.36 12.96 -39.79
N GLY A 95 -8.35 13.60 -39.21
CA GLY A 95 -7.80 14.87 -39.70
C GLY A 95 -8.24 16.11 -38.90
N SER A 96 -9.32 16.03 -38.10
CA SER A 96 -9.75 17.13 -37.22
C SER A 96 -8.62 17.59 -36.28
N GLY A 97 -7.88 16.63 -35.73
CA GLY A 97 -6.73 16.90 -34.86
C GLY A 97 -5.57 17.61 -35.56
N ARG A 98 -5.40 17.44 -36.89
CA ARG A 98 -4.36 18.15 -37.65
C ARG A 98 -4.75 19.60 -37.92
N ILE A 99 -6.03 19.85 -38.18
CA ILE A 99 -6.58 21.20 -38.39
C ILE A 99 -6.42 22.03 -37.12
N LEU A 100 -6.77 21.47 -35.96
CA LEU A 100 -6.64 22.16 -34.66
C LEU A 100 -5.18 22.48 -34.30
N LYS A 101 -4.23 21.58 -34.63
CA LYS A 101 -2.79 21.83 -34.48
C LYS A 101 -2.32 22.96 -35.40
N LYS A 102 -2.73 22.94 -36.67
CA LYS A 102 -2.39 24.00 -37.64
C LYS A 102 -2.96 25.35 -37.24
N ALA A 103 -4.13 25.37 -36.63
CA ALA A 103 -4.76 26.57 -36.09
C ALA A 103 -4.13 27.04 -34.76
N GLY A 104 -3.17 26.29 -34.18
CA GLY A 104 -2.50 26.63 -32.93
C GLY A 104 -3.35 26.43 -31.67
N LEU A 105 -4.58 25.91 -31.78
CA LEU A 105 -5.47 25.69 -30.63
C LEU A 105 -5.09 24.46 -29.79
N LYS A 106 -4.32 23.54 -30.36
CA LYS A 106 -3.90 22.31 -29.67
C LYS A 106 -2.40 22.17 -29.75
N GLU A 107 -1.71 22.44 -28.64
CA GLU A 107 -0.30 22.09 -28.52
C GLU A 107 -0.13 20.57 -28.60
N ASP A 108 0.88 20.14 -29.36
CA ASP A 108 1.26 18.74 -29.38
C ASP A 108 1.64 18.28 -27.98
N TYR A 109 1.08 17.15 -27.55
CA TYR A 109 1.38 16.54 -26.25
C TYR A 109 2.89 16.40 -26.02
N VAL A 110 3.63 16.07 -27.06
CA VAL A 110 5.10 15.97 -27.04
C VAL A 110 5.75 17.33 -26.72
N THR A 111 5.28 18.42 -27.33
CA THR A 111 5.80 19.77 -27.10
C THR A 111 5.47 20.25 -25.69
N LYS A 112 4.25 19.99 -25.21
CA LYS A 112 3.86 20.29 -23.83
C LYS A 112 4.72 19.52 -22.81
N MET A 113 4.97 18.24 -23.07
CA MET A 113 5.82 17.41 -22.21
C MET A 113 7.28 17.84 -22.23
N LYS A 114 7.80 18.32 -23.38
CA LYS A 114 9.14 18.92 -23.47
C LYS A 114 9.25 20.17 -22.60
N LYS A 115 8.31 21.11 -22.73
CA LYS A 115 8.26 22.33 -21.90
C LYS A 115 8.23 21.99 -20.40
N LEU A 116 7.33 21.08 -19.99
CA LEU A 116 7.24 20.66 -18.59
C LEU A 116 8.52 19.98 -18.08
N ASN A 117 9.20 19.23 -18.93
CA ASN A 117 10.48 18.64 -18.55
C ASN A 117 11.57 19.71 -18.44
N GLU A 118 11.67 20.64 -19.38
CA GLU A 118 12.59 21.77 -19.34
C GLU A 118 12.38 22.62 -18.08
N GLU A 119 11.14 22.94 -17.73
CA GLU A 119 10.78 23.62 -16.48
C GLU A 119 11.25 22.84 -15.24
N LYS A 120 11.05 21.52 -15.22
CA LYS A 120 11.57 20.66 -14.14
C LYS A 120 13.09 20.59 -14.09
N TRP A 121 13.77 20.68 -15.24
CA TRP A 121 15.22 20.75 -15.31
C TRP A 121 15.73 22.09 -14.77
N LEU A 122 15.06 23.19 -15.10
CA LEU A 122 15.36 24.54 -14.59
C LEU A 122 15.09 24.68 -13.09
N GLN A 123 14.11 23.93 -12.56
CA GLN A 123 13.79 23.92 -11.13
C GLN A 123 14.78 23.11 -10.27
N LYS A 124 15.81 22.50 -10.88
CA LYS A 124 16.87 21.83 -10.11
C LYS A 124 17.72 22.86 -9.38
N ARG A 125 18.33 22.40 -8.27
CA ARG A 125 18.99 23.16 -7.19
C ARG A 125 19.55 24.52 -7.62
N PRO A 126 19.29 25.59 -6.82
CA PRO A 126 19.86 26.90 -7.10
C PRO A 126 21.38 26.80 -7.22
N HIS A 127 21.95 27.54 -8.18
CA HIS A 127 23.40 27.66 -8.31
C HIS A 127 23.94 28.38 -7.08
N TYR A 128 24.80 27.71 -6.31
CA TYR A 128 25.57 28.34 -5.24
C TYR A 128 26.88 28.84 -5.82
N SER A 129 27.08 30.16 -5.85
CA SER A 129 28.35 30.78 -6.25
C SER A 129 29.34 30.79 -5.07
N ILE A 130 30.62 30.66 -5.37
CA ILE A 130 31.70 30.80 -4.37
C ILE A 130 31.67 32.19 -3.73
N GLU A 131 31.27 33.22 -4.50
CA GLU A 131 31.13 34.60 -4.02
C GLU A 131 30.16 34.68 -2.84
N SER A 132 29.00 34.01 -2.94
CA SER A 132 28.01 33.97 -1.86
C SER A 132 28.55 33.34 -0.57
N HIS A 133 29.53 32.44 -0.69
CA HIS A 133 30.19 31.84 0.45
C HIS A 133 31.25 32.77 1.07
N LEU A 134 31.98 33.50 0.22
CA LEU A 134 33.00 34.47 0.65
C LEU A 134 32.38 35.72 1.29
N GLU A 135 31.19 36.12 0.87
CA GLU A 135 30.43 37.20 1.52
C GLU A 135 30.19 36.94 3.01
N GLN A 136 30.02 35.67 3.40
CA GLN A 136 29.83 35.27 4.80
C GLN A 136 31.06 35.57 5.67
N LEU A 137 32.27 35.64 5.09
CA LEU A 137 33.50 35.97 5.82
C LEU A 137 33.53 37.45 6.25
N ASN A 138 32.76 38.31 5.60
CA ASN A 138 32.70 39.74 5.92
C ASN A 138 31.81 40.06 7.15
N VAL A 139 31.13 39.09 7.75
CA VAL A 139 30.26 39.29 8.92
C VAL A 139 31.01 39.86 10.12
N LEU A 140 32.30 39.56 10.25
CA LEU A 140 33.16 40.07 11.34
C LEU A 140 34.06 41.23 10.91
N LYS A 141 33.84 41.82 9.73
CA LYS A 141 34.62 42.95 9.25
C LYS A 141 34.33 44.17 10.11
N LYS A 142 35.30 44.56 10.94
CA LYS A 142 35.27 45.80 11.73
C LYS A 142 36.01 46.89 10.98
N TRP A 143 35.54 48.12 11.14
CA TRP A 143 36.23 49.31 10.66
C TRP A 143 37.28 49.71 11.71
N GLU A 144 38.45 50.14 11.25
CA GLU A 144 39.50 50.73 12.10
C GLU A 144 39.11 52.13 12.60
#